data_AF-A0A418W3I0-F1
#
_entry.id   AF-A0A418W3I0-F1
#
_cell.length_a   1.000
_cell.length_b   1.000
_cell.length_c   1.000
_cell.angle_alpha   90.00
_cell.angle_beta   90.00
_cell.angle_gamma   90.00
#
_symmetry.space_group_name_H-M   'P 1'
#
loop_
_entity.id
_entity.type
_entity.pdbx_description
1 polymer ?
#
loop_
_entity_poly.entity_id
_entity_poly.type
_entity_poly.pdbx_seq_one_letter_code
_entity_poly.pdbx_strand_id
1 'polypeptide(L)'
;MAPPFPNRGRPPKPNFTKPRSYSESNPAAARPPPQANGSALQKQGQWLTRAADAERVGDGVEAERCRQYAEHWFRVSRGQD
;
A
#
# COMPACT_ATOMS: atom_id res chain seq x y z
N MET A 1 55.29 12.42 13.48
CA MET A 1 54.72 11.33 14.30
C MET A 1 53.21 11.41 14.16
N ALA A 2 52.60 10.44 13.47
CA ALA A 2 51.14 10.36 13.27
C ALA A 2 50.66 9.00 13.83
N PRO A 3 49.52 8.93 14.55
CA PRO A 3 48.99 7.65 15.01
C PRO A 3 48.22 6.92 13.88
N PRO A 4 48.30 5.57 13.80
CA PRO A 4 47.44 4.78 12.94
C PRO A 4 46.08 4.57 13.62
N PHE A 5 45.00 5.06 13.01
CA PHE A 5 43.65 4.75 13.47
C PHE A 5 43.11 3.49 12.76
N PRO A 6 42.57 2.52 13.50
CA PRO A 6 42.14 1.24 12.95
C PRO A 6 40.80 1.35 12.21
N ASN A 7 40.74 0.58 11.12
CA ASN A 7 39.58 0.16 10.36
C ASN A 7 38.39 -0.20 11.29
N ARG A 8 37.47 0.74 11.51
CA ARG A 8 36.19 0.49 12.18
C ARG A 8 35.16 0.08 11.15
N GLY A 9 35.09 -1.22 10.90
CA GLY A 9 33.97 -1.88 10.25
C GLY A 9 32.65 -1.42 10.86
N ARG A 10 31.71 -1.08 9.98
CA ARG A 10 30.36 -0.63 10.35
C ARG A 10 29.66 -1.72 11.17
N PRO A 11 28.96 -1.40 12.27
CA PRO A 11 28.10 -2.37 12.94
C PRO A 11 26.93 -2.76 12.02
N PRO A 12 26.52 -4.04 11.99
CA PRO A 12 25.35 -4.46 11.24
C PRO A 12 24.09 -3.88 11.87
N LYS A 13 23.24 -3.25 11.04
CA LYS A 13 21.91 -2.77 11.43
C LYS A 13 21.03 -3.98 11.81
N PRO A 14 20.33 -3.99 12.96
CA PRO A 14 19.34 -5.01 13.24
C PRO A 14 18.16 -4.86 12.30
N ASN A 15 17.98 -5.84 11.42
CA ASN A 15 16.85 -5.92 10.51
C ASN A 15 15.63 -6.40 11.32
N PHE A 16 14.84 -5.45 11.80
CA PHE A 16 13.57 -5.72 12.49
C PHE A 16 12.51 -6.13 11.46
N THR A 17 12.68 -7.29 10.83
CA THR A 17 11.62 -7.97 10.09
C THR A 17 10.56 -8.40 11.10
N LYS A 18 9.55 -7.53 11.31
CA LYS A 18 8.28 -7.97 11.88
C LYS A 18 7.69 -9.02 10.92
N PRO A 19 7.44 -10.27 11.35
CA PRO A 19 6.58 -11.15 10.58
C PRO A 19 5.19 -10.55 10.61
N ARG A 20 4.76 -10.02 9.47
CA ARG A 20 3.40 -9.55 9.26
C ARG A 20 2.47 -10.73 9.50
N SER A 21 1.64 -10.63 10.54
CA SER A 21 0.62 -11.61 10.87
C SER A 21 -0.18 -11.95 9.61
N TYR A 22 0.06 -13.15 9.09
CA TYR A 22 -0.86 -13.82 8.19
C TYR A 22 -2.05 -14.23 9.07
N SER A 23 -3.07 -13.38 9.11
CA SER A 23 -4.41 -13.86 9.41
C SER A 23 -4.96 -14.41 8.10
N GLU A 24 -4.90 -15.73 7.96
CA GLU A 24 -5.83 -16.57 7.19
C GLU A 24 -7.18 -15.85 7.02
N SER A 25 -7.61 -15.48 5.82
CA SER A 25 -8.36 -16.37 4.93
C SER A 25 -8.58 -15.69 3.57
N ASN A 26 -7.86 -16.11 2.51
CA ASN A 26 -8.44 -16.34 1.17
C ASN A 26 -7.37 -16.95 0.22
N PRO A 27 -7.54 -18.18 -0.31
CA PRO A 27 -6.58 -18.78 -1.23
C PRO A 27 -6.98 -18.48 -2.68
N ALA A 28 -6.41 -17.45 -3.30
CA ALA A 28 -6.31 -17.38 -4.77
C ALA A 28 -5.37 -16.27 -5.25
N ALA A 29 -4.48 -16.66 -6.16
CA ALA A 29 -3.68 -15.83 -7.05
C ALA A 29 -2.44 -15.16 -6.45
N ALA A 30 -1.29 -15.77 -6.73
CA ALA A 30 -0.03 -15.06 -6.93
C ALA A 30 -0.27 -13.90 -7.91
N ARG A 31 -0.41 -12.68 -7.40
CA ARG A 31 -0.63 -11.50 -8.25
C ARG A 31 0.74 -11.08 -8.81
N PRO A 32 0.91 -11.04 -10.15
CA PRO A 32 2.11 -10.45 -10.75
C PRO A 32 2.26 -8.99 -10.29
N PRO A 33 3.49 -8.44 -10.27
CA PRO A 33 3.70 -7.05 -9.87
C PRO A 33 2.78 -6.15 -10.70
N PRO A 34 1.94 -5.31 -10.06
CA PRO A 34 0.91 -4.61 -10.79
C PRO A 34 1.57 -3.62 -11.74
N GLN A 35 1.38 -3.84 -13.04
CA GLN A 35 1.45 -2.75 -14.01
C GLN A 35 0.42 -1.71 -13.55
N ALA A 36 0.92 -0.65 -12.92
CA ALA A 36 0.14 0.25 -12.07
C ALA A 36 -1.09 0.81 -12.79
N ASN A 37 -0.99 1.03 -14.11
CA ASN A 37 -2.03 1.70 -14.90
C ASN A 37 -3.32 0.87 -15.03
N GLY A 38 -3.22 -0.43 -15.34
CA GLY A 38 -4.40 -1.31 -15.40
C GLY A 38 -4.98 -1.59 -14.02
N SER A 39 -4.11 -1.66 -13.01
CA SER A 39 -4.52 -1.91 -11.62
C SER A 39 -5.17 -0.69 -10.95
N ALA A 40 -4.84 0.54 -11.37
CA ALA A 40 -5.33 1.76 -10.74
C ALA A 40 -6.80 2.04 -11.08
N LEU A 41 -7.22 1.87 -12.33
CA LEU A 41 -8.65 1.94 -12.71
C LEU A 41 -9.48 0.84 -12.03
N GLN A 42 -8.95 -0.38 -11.94
CA GLN A 42 -9.60 -1.45 -11.17
C GLN A 42 -9.74 -1.10 -9.68
N LYS A 43 -8.71 -0.49 -9.09
CA LYS A 43 -8.76 -0.05 -7.70
C LYS A 43 -9.74 1.10 -7.50
N GLN A 44 -9.81 2.07 -8.42
CA GLN A 44 -10.82 3.12 -8.39
C GLN A 44 -12.23 2.52 -8.30
N GLY A 45 -12.56 1.58 -9.19
CA GLY A 45 -13.86 0.90 -9.16
C GLY A 45 -14.13 0.16 -7.84
N GLN A 46 -13.11 -0.51 -7.29
CA GLN A 46 -13.21 -1.17 -5.98
C GLN A 46 -13.51 -0.18 -4.84
N TRP A 47 -12.86 0.98 -4.82
CA TRP A 47 -13.10 2.00 -3.80
C TRP A 47 -14.48 2.65 -3.93
N LEU A 48 -14.98 2.83 -5.15
CA LEU A 48 -16.35 3.32 -5.38
C LEU A 48 -17.41 2.31 -4.90
N THR A 49 -17.23 1.02 -5.19
CA THR A 49 -18.13 -0.03 -4.67
C THR A 49 -18.12 -0.05 -3.14
N ARG A 50 -16.94 0.13 -2.52
CA ARG A 50 -16.81 0.20 -1.05
C ARG A 50 -17.45 1.45 -0.46
N ALA A 51 -17.37 2.60 -1.14
CA ALA A 51 -18.06 3.81 -0.72
C ALA A 51 -19.57 3.61 -0.71
N ALA A 52 -20.13 3.00 -1.77
CA ALA A 52 -21.56 2.71 -1.84
C ALA A 52 -22.02 1.72 -0.76
N ASP A 53 -21.17 0.76 -0.39
CA ASP A 53 -21.43 -0.16 0.71
C ASP A 53 -21.45 0.56 2.07
N ALA A 54 -20.43 1.40 2.33
CA ALA A 54 -20.34 2.24 3.51
C ALA A 54 -21.54 3.19 3.67
N GLU A 55 -22.05 3.76 2.56
CA GLU A 55 -23.27 4.57 2.57
C GLU A 55 -24.50 3.75 2.96
N ARG A 56 -24.61 2.48 2.54
CA ARG A 56 -25.74 1.61 2.92
C ARG A 56 -25.73 1.22 4.39
N VAL A 57 -24.56 1.03 5.00
CA VAL A 57 -24.44 0.73 6.43
C VAL A 57 -24.49 1.97 7.33
N GLY A 58 -24.53 3.17 6.74
CA GLY A 58 -24.63 4.44 7.47
C GLY A 58 -23.28 5.00 7.94
N ASP A 59 -22.17 4.44 7.46
CA ASP A 59 -20.80 4.86 7.80
C ASP A 59 -20.31 5.97 6.85
N GLY A 60 -20.85 7.18 7.03
CA GLY A 60 -20.53 8.33 6.18
C GLY A 60 -19.04 8.70 6.14
N VAL A 61 -18.31 8.49 7.24
CA VAL A 61 -16.85 8.74 7.31
C VAL A 61 -16.08 7.76 6.44
N GLU A 62 -16.45 6.48 6.44
CA GLU A 62 -15.79 5.47 5.61
C GLU A 62 -16.16 5.64 4.14
N ALA A 63 -17.38 6.10 3.84
CA ALA A 63 -17.80 6.48 2.49
C ALA A 63 -16.96 7.64 1.93
N GLU A 64 -16.78 8.72 2.70
CA GLU A 64 -15.94 9.87 2.34
C GLU A 64 -14.49 9.44 2.10
N ARG A 65 -13.95 8.64 3.01
CA ARG A 65 -12.58 8.11 2.90
C ARG A 65 -12.40 7.25 1.65
N CYS A 66 -13.38 6.40 1.32
CA CYS A 66 -13.35 5.58 0.11
C CYS A 66 -13.40 6.44 -1.15
N ARG A 67 -14.16 7.54 -1.18
CA ARG A 67 -14.18 8.50 -2.30
C ARG A 67 -12.81 9.15 -2.50
N GLN A 68 -12.15 9.60 -1.44
CA GLN A 68 -10.79 10.14 -1.52
C GLN A 68 -9.78 9.13 -2.09
N TYR A 69 -9.89 7.85 -1.69
CA TYR A 69 -9.05 6.81 -2.28
C TYR A 69 -9.37 6.56 -3.76
N ALA A 70 -10.65 6.56 -4.14
CA ALA A 70 -11.04 6.44 -5.54
C ALA A 70 -10.44 7.57 -6.39
N GLU A 71 -10.47 8.80 -5.90
CA GLU A 71 -9.86 9.97 -6.55
C GLU A 71 -8.34 9.85 -6.66
N HIS A 72 -7.67 9.37 -5.61
CA HIS A 72 -6.24 9.10 -5.64
C HIS A 72 -5.90 8.09 -6.74
N TRP A 73 -6.60 6.95 -6.79
CA TRP A 73 -6.35 5.94 -7.81
C TRP A 73 -6.70 6.42 -9.23
N PHE A 74 -7.68 7.30 -9.37
CA PHE A 74 -7.96 7.97 -10.64
C PHE A 74 -6.81 8.90 -11.06
N ARG A 75 -6.20 9.62 -10.13
CA ARG A 75 -5.03 10.47 -10.42
C ARG A 75 -3.80 9.64 -10.80
N VAL A 76 -3.58 8.53 -10.07
CA VAL A 76 -2.50 7.57 -10.34
C VAL A 76 -2.68 6.88 -11.69
N SER A 77 -3.91 6.49 -12.06
CA SER A 77 -4.16 5.86 -13.37
C SER A 77 -3.89 6.79 -14.56
N ARG A 78 -3.93 8.11 -14.35
CA ARG A 78 -3.60 9.14 -15.33
C ARG A 78 -2.11 9.51 -15.37
N GLY A 79 -1.26 8.86 -14.57
CA GLY A 79 0.18 9.14 -14.51
C GLY A 79 0.54 10.48 -13.85
N GLN A 80 -0.30 10.97 -12.95
CA GLN A 80 -0.08 12.19 -12.16
C GLN A 80 0.46 11.85 -10.76
N ASP A 81 1.52 11.04 -10.69
CA ASP A 81 2.30 10.71 -9.48
C ASP A 81 3.79 10.97 -9.71
#